data_AF-A0A1J5KUT6-F1
#
_entry.id   AF-A0A1J5KUT6-F1
#
_cell.length_a   1.000
_cell.length_b   1.000
_cell.length_c   1.000
_cell.angle_alpha   90.00
_cell.angle_beta   90.00
_cell.angle_gamma   90.00
#
_symmetry.space_group_name_H-M   'P 1'
#
loop_
_entity.id
_entity.type
_entity.pdbx_description
1 polymer ?
#
loop_
_entity_poly.entity_id
_entity_poly.type
_entity_poly.pdbx_seq_one_letter_code
_entity_poly.pdbx_strand_id
1 'polypeptide(L)'
;MAETRALAEEPREIRIKRLTMRSMRRGIKEMDILLTEYAAANLAAMEPEKMELYDSLLRENDQDLYQWVTGQAPAPARFEALVGEISRTYEK
;
A
#
# COMPACT_ATOMS: atom_id res chain seq x y z
N MET A 1 15.34 4.47 -18.98
CA MET A 1 14.48 4.63 -17.78
C MET A 1 13.48 3.50 -17.82
N ALA A 2 13.55 2.63 -16.81
CA ALA A 2 13.38 1.19 -16.95
C ALA A 2 11.93 0.69 -17.08
N GLU A 3 11.81 -0.33 -17.92
CA GLU A 3 10.92 -1.50 -17.81
C GLU A 3 9.42 -1.29 -18.07
N THR A 4 9.09 -1.28 -19.35
CA THR A 4 7.76 -1.63 -19.84
C THR A 4 7.67 -3.16 -20.02
N ARG A 5 6.63 -3.74 -19.41
CA ARG A 5 5.91 -4.96 -19.84
C ARG A 5 6.48 -6.34 -19.47
N ALA A 6 6.03 -6.83 -18.30
CA ALA A 6 5.79 -8.26 -18.07
C ALA A 6 4.59 -8.44 -17.12
N LEU A 7 3.42 -7.95 -17.55
CA LEU A 7 2.14 -8.18 -16.87
C LEU A 7 1.50 -9.44 -17.47
N ALA A 8 1.83 -10.61 -16.91
CA ALA A 8 0.97 -11.79 -17.01
C ALA A 8 1.28 -12.82 -15.90
N GLU A 9 2.55 -12.99 -15.51
CA GLU A 9 2.95 -14.01 -14.54
C GLU A 9 4.16 -13.57 -13.71
N GLU A 10 4.06 -12.46 -12.96
CA GLU A 10 5.11 -12.18 -11.96
C GLU A 10 4.92 -13.15 -10.78
N PRO A 11 5.96 -13.90 -10.35
CA PRO A 11 5.89 -14.69 -9.13
C PRO A 11 5.49 -13.83 -7.94
N ARG A 12 4.63 -14.37 -7.07
CA ARG A 12 4.12 -13.66 -5.87
C ARG A 12 5.23 -12.98 -5.07
N GLU A 13 6.38 -13.63 -4.95
CA GLU A 13 7.55 -13.11 -4.24
C GLU A 13 8.11 -11.82 -4.88
N ILE A 14 8.13 -11.73 -6.21
CA ILE A 14 8.55 -10.53 -6.94
C ILE A 14 7.55 -9.40 -6.68
N ARG A 15 6.25 -9.72 -6.70
CA ARG A 15 5.19 -8.74 -6.42
C ARG A 15 5.30 -8.18 -5.01
N ILE A 16 5.46 -9.06 -4.01
CA ILE A 16 5.66 -8.68 -2.61
C ILE A 16 6.87 -7.76 -2.49
N LYS A 17 8.02 -8.16 -3.05
CA LYS A 17 9.25 -7.35 -2.98
C LYS A 17 9.05 -5.97 -3.59
N ARG A 18 8.39 -5.87 -4.75
CA ARG A 18 8.08 -4.59 -5.39
C ARG A 18 7.18 -3.71 -4.51
N LEU A 19 6.12 -4.29 -3.94
CA LEU A 19 5.17 -3.57 -3.09
C LEU A 19 5.82 -3.12 -1.77
N THR A 20 6.66 -3.95 -1.15
CA THR A 20 7.47 -3.57 0.02
C THR A 20 8.38 -2.39 -0.32
N MET A 21 9.13 -2.46 -1.43
CA MET A 21 10.01 -1.36 -1.83
C MET A 21 9.27 -0.05 -2.11
N ARG A 22 8.05 -0.11 -2.66
CA ARG A 22 7.20 1.08 -2.86
C ARG A 22 6.63 1.63 -1.55
N SER A 23 6.39 0.76 -0.57
CA SER A 23 5.92 1.17 0.76
C SER A 23 6.99 1.94 1.55
N MET A 24 8.29 1.68 1.27
CA MET A 24 9.46 2.32 1.89
C MET A 24 9.96 3.60 1.17
N ARG A 25 9.26 4.08 0.13
CA ARG A 25 9.71 5.23 -0.67
C ARG A 25 8.61 6.27 -0.76
N ARG A 26 8.19 6.74 0.42
CA ARG A 26 7.15 7.77 0.55
C ARG A 26 7.72 9.17 0.70
N GLY A 27 6.94 10.16 0.29
CA GLY A 27 7.29 11.58 0.38
C GLY A 27 7.22 12.14 1.80
N ILE A 28 6.51 11.48 2.71
CA ILE A 28 6.44 11.84 4.14
C ILE A 28 6.82 10.65 5.03
N LYS A 29 7.55 10.95 6.12
CA LYS A 29 8.14 9.94 7.01
C LYS A 29 7.08 9.10 7.72
N GLU A 30 5.97 9.72 8.09
CA GLU A 30 4.85 9.07 8.76
C GLU A 30 4.25 7.97 7.89
N MET A 31 4.04 8.25 6.60
CA MET A 31 3.52 7.27 5.64
C MET A 31 4.53 6.17 5.33
N ASP A 32 5.81 6.51 5.31
CA ASP A 32 6.89 5.53 5.13
C ASP A 32 6.88 4.47 6.23
N ILE A 33 6.87 4.91 7.49
CA ILE A 33 6.85 4.03 8.66
C ILE A 33 5.58 3.18 8.66
N LEU A 34 4.43 3.82 8.52
CA LEU A 34 3.13 3.17 8.62
C LEU A 34 2.92 2.12 7.51
N LEU A 35 3.25 2.45 6.26
CA LEU A 35 3.09 1.50 5.15
C LEU A 35 4.16 0.41 5.18
N THR A 36 5.36 0.69 5.69
CA THR A 36 6.39 -0.34 5.87
C THR A 36 5.95 -1.39 6.90
N GLU A 37 5.41 -0.96 8.05
CA GLU A 37 4.89 -1.86 9.08
C GLU A 37 3.69 -2.66 8.56
N TYR A 38 2.73 -1.99 7.90
CA TYR A 38 1.58 -2.67 7.31
C TYR A 38 1.99 -3.71 6.25
N ALA A 39 2.91 -3.33 5.37
CA ALA A 39 3.48 -4.18 4.33
C ALA A 39 4.15 -5.42 4.93
N ALA A 40 5.01 -5.25 5.93
CA ALA A 40 5.72 -6.35 6.58
C ALA A 40 4.76 -7.35 7.25
N ALA A 41 3.69 -6.87 7.87
CA ALA A 41 2.72 -7.71 8.57
C ALA A 41 1.73 -8.42 7.61
N ASN A 42 1.34 -7.78 6.51
CA ASN A 42 0.19 -8.23 5.71
C ASN A 42 0.54 -8.74 4.31
N LEU A 43 1.57 -8.23 3.63
CA LEU A 43 1.84 -8.59 2.21
C LEU A 43 2.09 -10.09 2.01
N ALA A 44 2.73 -10.75 2.99
CA ALA A 44 3.03 -12.18 2.88
C ALA A 44 1.76 -13.04 2.79
N ALA A 45 0.71 -12.67 3.52
CA ALA A 45 -0.57 -13.40 3.57
C ALA A 45 -1.67 -12.79 2.68
N MET A 46 -1.38 -11.67 2.00
CA MET A 46 -2.37 -10.95 1.20
C MET A 46 -2.77 -11.74 -0.06
N GLU A 47 -4.06 -11.76 -0.37
CA GLU A 47 -4.58 -12.38 -1.60
C GLU A 47 -4.23 -11.55 -2.84
N PRO A 48 -4.12 -12.17 -4.03
CA PRO A 48 -3.72 -11.47 -5.26
C PRO A 48 -4.56 -10.24 -5.59
N GLU A 49 -5.89 -10.33 -5.46
CA GLU A 49 -6.82 -9.23 -5.72
C GLU A 49 -6.56 -8.03 -4.80
N LYS A 50 -6.25 -8.31 -3.53
CA LYS A 50 -5.94 -7.29 -2.54
C LYS A 50 -4.55 -6.69 -2.76
N MET A 51 -3.58 -7.47 -3.27
CA MET A 51 -2.30 -6.92 -3.71
C MET A 51 -2.45 -5.94 -4.89
N GLU A 52 -3.41 -6.18 -5.79
CA GLU A 52 -3.70 -5.24 -6.90
C GLU A 52 -4.28 -3.93 -6.37
N LEU A 53 -5.19 -4.03 -5.40
CA LEU A 53 -5.78 -2.88 -4.73
C LEU A 53 -4.71 -2.09 -3.95
N TYR A 54 -3.80 -2.79 -3.28
CA TYR A 54 -2.67 -2.18 -2.59
C TYR A 54 -1.70 -1.51 -3.57
N ASP A 55 -1.35 -2.13 -4.70
CA ASP A 55 -0.54 -1.47 -5.74
C ASP A 55 -1.18 -0.17 -6.22
N SER A 56 -2.51 -0.19 -6.39
CA SER A 56 -3.29 0.98 -6.80
C SER A 56 -3.29 2.06 -5.72
N LEU A 57 -3.46 1.69 -4.45
CA LEU A 57 -3.36 2.60 -3.31
C LEU A 57 -1.98 3.26 -3.23
N LEU A 58 -0.91 2.50 -3.47
CA LEU A 58 0.46 3.02 -3.42
C LEU A 58 0.76 4.07 -4.52
N ARG A 59 -0.10 4.21 -5.53
CA ARG A 59 0.02 5.24 -6.58
C ARG A 59 -0.64 6.57 -6.22
N GLU A 60 -1.46 6.59 -5.18
CA GLU A 60 -2.11 7.81 -4.67
C GLU A 60 -1.09 8.71 -3.95
N ASN A 61 -1.44 9.99 -3.77
CA ASN A 61 -0.56 10.95 -3.11
C ASN A 61 -0.41 10.65 -1.61
N ASP A 62 0.79 10.80 -1.06
CA ASP A 62 1.05 10.52 0.36
C ASP A 62 0.24 11.42 1.31
N GLN A 63 -0.06 12.66 0.90
CA GLN A 63 -0.91 13.56 1.67
C GLN A 63 -2.35 13.05 1.74
N ASP A 64 -2.90 12.58 0.62
CA ASP A 64 -4.27 12.03 0.56
C ASP A 64 -4.36 10.75 1.38
N LEU A 65 -3.37 9.86 1.22
CA LEU A 65 -3.27 8.63 2.01
C LEU A 65 -3.22 8.93 3.50
N TYR A 66 -2.42 9.91 3.92
CA TYR A 66 -2.34 10.32 5.32
C TYR A 66 -3.69 10.85 5.82
N GLN A 67 -4.38 11.68 5.03
CA GLN A 67 -5.71 12.18 5.40
C GLN A 67 -6.75 11.07 5.54
N TRP A 68 -6.70 10.05 4.68
CA TRP A 68 -7.61 8.91 4.77
C TRP A 68 -7.32 8.04 5.99
N VAL A 69 -6.05 7.73 6.23
CA VAL A 69 -5.63 6.87 7.33
C VAL A 69 -5.91 7.52 8.69
N THR A 70 -5.74 8.84 8.79
CA THR A 70 -6.03 9.62 10.01
C THR A 70 -7.50 10.03 10.15
N GLY A 71 -8.36 9.68 9.19
CA GLY A 71 -9.79 10.03 9.20
C GLY A 71 -10.10 11.50 8.95
N GLN A 72 -9.13 12.30 8.48
CA GLN A 72 -9.31 13.70 8.10
C GLN A 72 -10.13 13.86 6.81
N ALA A 73 -10.09 12.87 5.93
CA ALA A 73 -10.88 12.81 4.71
C ALA A 73 -11.39 11.38 4.46
N PRO A 74 -12.57 11.20 3.83
CA PRO A 74 -13.04 9.86 3.47
C PRO A 74 -12.18 9.27 2.35
N ALA A 75 -11.80 8.00 2.51
CA ALA A 75 -11.17 7.24 1.45
C ALA A 75 -12.18 6.97 0.31
N PRO A 76 -11.73 6.85 -0.95
CA PRO A 76 -12.57 6.32 -2.02
C PRO A 76 -13.11 4.93 -1.67
N ALA A 77 -14.36 4.64 -2.02
CA ALA A 77 -15.06 3.39 -1.67
C ALA A 77 -14.26 2.11 -1.99
N ARG A 78 -13.48 2.13 -3.08
CA ARG A 78 -12.61 1.00 -3.47
C ARG A 78 -11.50 0.73 -2.45
N PHE A 79 -11.02 1.75 -1.74
CA PHE A 79 -9.91 1.67 -0.79
C PHE A 79 -10.37 1.67 0.66
N GLU A 80 -11.65 1.93 0.95
CA GLU A 80 -12.17 2.11 2.31
C GLU A 80 -11.80 0.96 3.25
N ALA A 81 -12.01 -0.29 2.82
CA ALA A 81 -11.66 -1.47 3.60
C ALA A 81 -10.14 -1.55 3.89
N LEU A 82 -9.31 -1.27 2.87
CA LEU A 82 -7.86 -1.34 2.95
C LEU A 82 -7.28 -0.22 3.82
N VAL A 83 -7.78 1.00 3.65
CA VAL A 83 -7.43 2.14 4.51
C VAL A 83 -7.82 1.85 5.95
N GLY A 84 -9.01 1.30 6.20
CA GLY A 84 -9.44 0.93 7.55
C GLY A 84 -8.54 -0.13 8.21
N GLU A 85 -7.96 -1.04 7.43
CA GLU A 85 -6.92 -1.95 7.94
C GLU A 85 -5.62 -1.24 8.29
N ILE A 86 -5.17 -0.33 7.42
CA ILE A 86 -3.94 0.44 7.61
C ILE A 86 -4.07 1.39 8.81
N SER A 87 -5.23 2.03 8.99
CA SER A 87 -5.54 2.88 10.16
C SER A 87 -5.40 2.13 11.48
N ARG A 88 -5.77 0.84 11.53
CA ARG A 88 -5.56 0.02 12.73
C ARG A 88 -4.09 -0.22 13.07
N THR A 89 -3.18 -0.09 12.09
CA THR A 89 -1.73 -0.12 12.33
C THR A 89 -1.25 1.21 12.91
N TYR A 90 -1.91 2.33 12.60
CA TYR A 90 -1.59 3.66 13.15
C TYR A 90 -1.99 3.82 14.62
N GLU A 91 -3.14 3.27 15.01
CA GLU A 91 -3.69 3.39 16.37
C GLU A 91 -3.02 2.46 17.40
N LYS A 92 -2.06 1.63 16.95
CA LYS A 92 -1.42 0.59 17.75
C LYS A 92 -0.09 1.07 18.31
#